data_AF-A0A929VBQ5-F1
#
_entry.id   AF-A0A929VBQ5-F1
#
_cell.length_a   1.000
_cell.length_b   1.000
_cell.length_c   1.000
_cell.angle_alpha   90.00
_cell.angle_beta   90.00
_cell.angle_gamma   90.00
#
_symmetry.space_group_name_H-M   'P 1'
#
loop_
_entity.id
_entity.type
_entity.pdbx_description
1 polymer ?
#
loop_
_entity_poly.entity_id
_entity_poly.type
_entity_poly.pdbx_seq_one_letter_code
_entity_poly.pdbx_strand_id
1 'polypeptide(L)'
;PYVHGGGRISVLVEAETGSTSDAVKEAVKNVAMQVAALNARYVDMADVPEDYKNHEKEILLAQATKENEELPENKRKPQQIIEKMLIGRLNKELKEMCLNEQVYVKAADGKQTVKQYLDQVAKAENTTLSIKRFVRFETGEGIEKREENFAEEVAKQAGLK
;
A
#
# COMPACT_ATOMS: atom_id res chain seq x y z
N PRO A 1 -3.27 -11.20 15.02
CA PRO A 1 -3.97 -11.26 13.70
C PRO A 1 -5.08 -10.21 13.66
N TYR A 2 -5.34 -9.63 12.50
CA TYR A 2 -6.51 -8.78 12.23
C TYR A 2 -7.29 -9.39 11.06
N VAL A 3 -8.61 -9.48 11.19
CA VAL A 3 -9.50 -10.03 10.18
C VAL A 3 -10.55 -8.97 9.85
N HIS A 4 -10.75 -8.72 8.55
CA HIS A 4 -11.66 -7.69 8.05
C HIS A 4 -12.67 -8.28 7.06
N GLY A 5 -13.85 -7.67 6.98
CA GLY A 5 -14.87 -8.00 5.97
C GLY A 5 -15.31 -9.46 6.02
N GLY A 6 -15.54 -10.02 7.22
CA GLY A 6 -16.02 -11.41 7.37
C GLY A 6 -15.02 -12.49 6.93
N GLY A 7 -13.72 -12.19 6.91
CA GLY A 7 -12.68 -13.12 6.47
C GLY A 7 -12.09 -12.81 5.09
N ARG A 8 -12.60 -11.77 4.41
CA ARG A 8 -12.07 -11.34 3.10
C ARG A 8 -10.61 -10.93 3.16
N ILE A 9 -10.19 -10.23 4.22
CA ILE A 9 -8.80 -9.80 4.41
C ILE A 9 -8.32 -10.29 5.76
N SER A 10 -7.14 -10.89 5.81
CA SER A 10 -6.46 -11.28 7.05
C SER A 10 -5.03 -10.75 7.07
N VAL A 11 -4.62 -10.19 8.19
CA VAL A 11 -3.28 -9.62 8.39
C VAL A 11 -2.62 -10.22 9.62
N LEU A 12 -1.38 -10.64 9.46
CA LEU A 12 -0.46 -11.00 10.53
C LEU A 12 0.64 -9.94 10.59
N VAL A 13 0.95 -9.46 11.79
CA VAL A 13 2.02 -8.48 12.04
C VAL A 13 2.91 -9.05 13.13
N GLU A 14 4.21 -9.05 12.87
CA GLU A 14 5.24 -9.32 13.86
C GLU A 14 5.84 -8.00 14.31
N ALA A 15 5.77 -7.74 15.60
CA ALA A 15 6.35 -6.56 16.23
C ALA A 15 7.47 -6.98 17.19
N GLU A 16 8.58 -6.26 17.16
CA GLU A 16 9.60 -6.31 18.20
C GLU A 16 9.30 -5.23 19.23
N THR A 17 9.19 -5.63 20.49
CA THR A 17 8.86 -4.73 21.58
C THR A 17 9.42 -5.21 22.91
N GLY A 18 9.72 -4.28 23.82
CA GLY A 18 10.12 -4.56 25.18
C GLY A 18 8.96 -4.71 26.17
N SER A 19 7.70 -4.58 25.73
CA SER A 19 6.52 -4.62 26.59
C SER A 19 5.35 -5.33 25.91
N THR A 20 4.51 -5.98 26.71
CA THR A 20 3.25 -6.59 26.25
C THR A 20 2.04 -5.94 26.92
N SER A 21 2.13 -4.64 27.23
CA SER A 21 1.00 -3.86 27.75
C SER A 21 -0.15 -3.83 26.76
N ASP A 22 -1.35 -3.54 27.25
CA ASP A 22 -2.53 -3.50 26.40
C ASP A 22 -2.47 -2.35 25.37
N ALA A 23 -1.81 -1.24 25.72
CA ALA A 23 -1.53 -0.15 24.78
C ALA A 23 -0.63 -0.59 23.62
N VAL A 24 0.43 -1.38 23.90
CA VAL A 24 1.30 -1.94 22.84
C VAL A 24 0.52 -2.93 21.96
N LYS A 25 -0.26 -3.82 22.56
CA LYS A 25 -1.10 -4.76 21.79
C LYS A 25 -2.12 -4.03 20.92
N GLU A 26 -2.73 -2.96 21.43
CA GLU A 26 -3.65 -2.13 20.67
C GLU A 26 -2.94 -1.44 19.50
N ALA A 27 -1.74 -0.90 19.71
CA ALA A 27 -0.94 -0.28 18.66
C ALA A 27 -0.63 -1.28 17.53
N VAL A 28 -0.18 -2.49 17.86
CA VAL A 28 0.09 -3.54 16.85
C VAL A 28 -1.20 -3.95 16.13
N LYS A 29 -2.34 -4.01 16.82
CA LYS A 29 -3.65 -4.28 16.18
C LYS A 29 -4.07 -3.15 15.24
N ASN A 30 -3.86 -1.88 15.61
CA ASN A 30 -4.14 -0.73 14.76
C ASN A 30 -3.23 -0.74 13.51
N VAL A 31 -1.96 -1.13 13.65
CA VAL A 31 -1.07 -1.33 12.50
C VAL A 31 -1.53 -2.47 11.61
N ALA A 32 -2.02 -3.59 12.16
CA ALA A 32 -2.58 -4.66 11.34
C ALA A 32 -3.80 -4.20 10.53
N MET A 33 -4.63 -3.32 11.10
CA MET A 33 -5.73 -2.66 10.40
C MET A 33 -5.23 -1.70 9.30
N GLN A 34 -4.18 -0.93 9.57
CA GLN A 34 -3.52 -0.07 8.58
C GLN A 34 -3.08 -0.87 7.35
N VAL A 35 -2.35 -1.97 7.57
CA VAL A 35 -1.89 -2.87 6.49
C VAL A 35 -3.08 -3.43 5.71
N ALA A 36 -4.17 -3.82 6.39
CA ALA A 36 -5.37 -4.30 5.73
C ALA A 36 -6.00 -3.25 4.81
N ALA A 37 -6.08 -2.00 5.28
CA ALA A 37 -6.75 -0.89 4.61
C ALA A 37 -5.96 -0.30 3.44
N LEU A 38 -4.65 -0.10 3.61
CA LEU A 38 -3.81 0.61 2.63
C LEU A 38 -2.89 -0.32 1.82
N ASN A 39 -2.97 -1.63 2.03
CA ASN A 39 -2.19 -2.62 1.28
C ASN A 39 -0.68 -2.31 1.24
N ALA A 40 -0.11 -1.99 2.41
CA ALA A 40 1.34 -1.84 2.54
C ALA A 40 2.04 -3.12 2.02
N ARG A 41 3.16 -2.96 1.32
CA ARG A 41 3.95 -4.07 0.77
C ARG A 41 5.29 -4.26 1.47
N TYR A 42 5.83 -3.17 2.03
CA TYR A 42 7.12 -3.13 2.71
C TYR A 42 6.96 -2.49 4.08
N VAL A 43 7.87 -2.77 5.01
CA VAL A 43 7.86 -2.08 6.32
C VAL A 43 8.44 -0.67 6.15
N ASP A 44 9.61 -0.58 5.51
CA ASP A 44 10.35 0.66 5.28
C ASP A 44 10.82 0.82 3.82
N MET A 45 11.20 2.04 3.45
CA MET A 45 11.77 2.32 2.10
C MET A 45 13.06 1.54 1.81
N ALA A 46 13.80 1.19 2.87
CA ALA A 46 15.02 0.40 2.77
C ALA A 46 14.75 -1.06 2.35
N ASP A 47 13.54 -1.56 2.59
CA ASP A 47 13.15 -2.93 2.24
C ASP A 47 12.71 -3.05 0.78
N VAL A 48 12.51 -1.92 0.10
CA VAL A 48 12.08 -1.91 -1.30
C VAL A 48 13.26 -2.28 -2.20
N PRO A 49 13.18 -3.38 -2.99
CA PRO A 49 14.24 -3.81 -3.88
C PRO A 49 14.62 -2.72 -4.89
N GLU A 50 15.91 -2.56 -5.15
CA GLU A 50 16.39 -1.55 -6.11
C GLU A 50 15.90 -1.85 -7.53
N ASP A 51 15.83 -3.13 -7.91
CA ASP A 51 15.27 -3.56 -9.21
C ASP A 51 13.80 -3.14 -9.37
N TYR A 52 13.01 -3.18 -8.28
CA TYR A 52 11.64 -2.68 -8.29
C TYR A 52 11.61 -1.16 -8.54
N LYS A 53 12.44 -0.40 -7.80
CA LYS A 53 12.52 1.07 -7.98
C LYS A 53 12.94 1.44 -9.40
N ASN A 54 13.89 0.73 -9.97
CA ASN A 54 14.35 0.96 -11.34
C ASN A 54 13.27 0.63 -12.35
N HIS A 55 12.57 -0.49 -12.19
CA HIS A 55 11.48 -0.88 -13.05
C HIS A 55 10.32 0.14 -13.02
N GLU A 56 9.86 0.54 -11.84
CA GLU A 56 8.82 1.55 -11.69
C GLU A 56 9.25 2.91 -12.26
N LYS A 57 10.53 3.26 -12.10
CA LYS A 57 11.11 4.47 -12.71
C LYS A 57 11.02 4.43 -14.23
N GLU A 58 11.30 3.30 -14.87
CA GLU A 58 11.17 3.15 -16.32
C GLU A 58 9.71 3.29 -16.77
N ILE A 59 8.77 2.67 -16.05
CA ILE A 59 7.32 2.76 -16.33
C ILE A 59 6.86 4.23 -16.21
N LEU A 60 7.19 4.89 -15.10
CA LEU A 60 6.81 6.28 -14.86
C LEU A 60 7.43 7.23 -15.88
N LEU A 61 8.65 6.95 -16.35
CA LEU A 61 9.30 7.76 -17.38
C LEU A 61 8.59 7.60 -18.71
N ALA A 62 8.31 6.37 -19.12
CA ALA A 62 7.58 6.09 -20.35
C ALA A 62 6.19 6.76 -20.34
N GLN A 63 5.47 6.66 -19.22
CA GLN A 63 4.18 7.31 -19.04
C GLN A 63 4.30 8.84 -19.11
N ALA A 64 5.25 9.43 -18.38
CA ALA A 64 5.41 10.89 -18.35
C ALA A 64 5.87 11.47 -19.70
N THR A 65 6.72 10.74 -20.44
CA THR A 65 7.11 11.11 -21.81
C THR A 65 5.91 11.07 -22.75
N LYS A 66 5.12 10.00 -22.71
CA LYS A 66 3.90 9.89 -23.52
C LYS A 66 2.89 10.99 -23.21
N GLU A 67 2.60 11.23 -21.92
CA GLU A 67 1.75 12.34 -21.46
C GLU A 67 2.27 13.70 -21.97
N ASN A 68 3.60 13.87 -22.05
CA ASN A 68 4.22 15.09 -22.54
C ASN A 68 4.11 15.25 -24.06
N GLU A 69 4.19 14.17 -24.83
CA GLU A 69 4.06 14.18 -26.28
C GLU A 69 2.64 14.56 -26.74
N GLU A 70 1.62 14.16 -25.96
CA GLU A 70 0.21 14.49 -26.16
C GLU A 70 -0.12 15.98 -25.87
N LEU A 71 0.78 16.72 -25.21
CA LEU A 71 0.59 18.16 -24.99
C LEU A 71 0.82 18.96 -26.28
N PRO A 72 0.10 20.09 -26.46
CA PRO A 72 0.43 21.07 -27.49
C PRO A 72 1.91 21.43 -27.46
N GLU A 73 2.54 21.62 -28.62
CA GLU A 73 3.99 21.81 -28.74
C GLU A 73 4.54 22.91 -27.82
N ASN A 74 3.81 24.02 -27.68
CA ASN A 74 4.15 25.15 -26.81
C ASN A 74 3.97 24.88 -25.30
N LYS A 75 3.39 23.73 -24.93
CA LYS A 75 3.18 23.27 -23.55
C LYS A 75 4.03 22.05 -23.19
N ARG A 76 4.77 21.49 -24.15
CA ARG A 76 5.69 20.36 -23.89
C ARG A 76 6.76 20.78 -22.90
N LYS A 77 6.98 19.93 -21.91
CA LYS A 77 7.94 20.12 -20.83
C LYS A 77 9.33 19.63 -21.29
N PRO A 78 10.41 20.34 -20.94
CA PRO A 78 11.77 19.84 -21.14
C PRO A 78 12.05 18.57 -20.33
N GLN A 79 12.96 17.73 -20.80
CA GLN A 79 13.33 16.46 -20.17
C GLN A 79 13.67 16.59 -18.67
N GLN A 80 14.40 17.64 -18.29
CA GLN A 80 14.75 17.89 -16.88
C GLN A 80 13.53 18.10 -15.97
N ILE A 81 12.43 18.65 -16.49
CA ILE A 81 11.19 18.81 -15.74
C ILE A 81 10.47 17.47 -15.59
N ILE A 82 10.49 16.64 -16.63
CA ILE A 82 9.92 15.29 -16.61
C ILE A 82 10.63 14.44 -15.55
N GLU A 83 11.97 14.47 -15.52
CA GLU A 83 12.76 13.75 -14.51
C GLU A 83 12.46 14.22 -13.09
N LYS A 84 12.32 15.53 -12.86
CA LYS A 84 11.93 16.08 -11.55
C LYS A 84 10.53 15.61 -11.14
N MET A 85 9.57 15.60 -12.06
CA MET A 85 8.22 15.11 -11.80
C MET A 85 8.23 13.63 -11.43
N LEU A 86 9.06 12.85 -12.10
CA LEU A 86 9.20 11.42 -11.90
C LEU A 86 9.75 11.08 -10.50
N ILE A 87 10.75 11.81 -10.01
CA ILE A 87 11.25 11.65 -8.64
C ILE A 87 10.10 11.87 -7.63
N GLY A 88 9.25 12.87 -7.87
CA GLY A 88 8.07 13.13 -7.03
C GLY A 88 7.05 11.99 -7.06
N ARG A 89 6.74 11.46 -8.26
CA ARG A 89 5.81 10.33 -8.44
C ARG A 89 6.33 9.07 -7.76
N LEU A 90 7.59 8.71 -8.01
CA LEU A 90 8.22 7.54 -7.39
C LEU A 90 8.24 7.66 -5.86
N ASN A 91 8.64 8.81 -5.32
CA ASN A 91 8.62 9.02 -3.88
C ASN A 91 7.20 8.90 -3.28
N LYS A 92 6.17 9.33 -4.00
CA LYS A 92 4.78 9.18 -3.56
C LYS A 92 4.39 7.70 -3.50
N GLU A 93 4.66 6.94 -4.55
CA GLU A 93 4.37 5.51 -4.60
C GLU A 93 5.10 4.74 -3.50
N LEU A 94 6.40 5.02 -3.31
CA LEU A 94 7.17 4.40 -2.23
C LEU A 94 6.57 4.69 -0.86
N LYS A 95 6.10 5.91 -0.60
CA LYS A 95 5.42 6.27 0.66
C LYS A 95 4.09 5.55 0.85
N GLU A 96 3.34 5.34 -0.24
CA GLU A 96 2.09 4.59 -0.20
C GLU A 96 2.33 3.09 0.01
N MET A 97 3.47 2.56 -0.42
CA MET A 97 3.81 1.13 -0.28
C MET A 97 4.51 0.76 1.04
N CYS A 98 5.24 1.70 1.66
CA CYS A 98 6.01 1.46 2.87
C CYS A 98 5.21 1.81 4.12
N LEU A 99 4.93 0.81 4.97
CA LEU A 99 4.08 0.95 6.15
C LEU A 99 4.44 2.15 7.02
N ASN A 100 5.72 2.32 7.36
CA ASN A 100 6.18 3.36 8.26
C ASN A 100 6.01 4.79 7.71
N GLU A 101 5.96 4.92 6.39
CA GLU A 101 5.80 6.18 5.66
C GLU A 101 4.34 6.56 5.42
N GLN A 102 3.44 5.58 5.51
CA GLN A 102 2.01 5.81 5.34
C GLN A 102 1.47 6.75 6.42
N VAL A 103 0.52 7.59 6.01
CA VAL A 103 -0.32 8.32 6.96
C VAL A 103 -1.18 7.31 7.71
N TYR A 104 -1.17 7.43 9.04
CA TYR A 104 -1.93 6.55 9.91
C TYR A 104 -3.43 6.81 9.74
N VAL A 105 -4.21 5.78 9.44
CA VAL A 105 -5.66 5.90 9.12
C VAL A 105 -6.50 6.45 10.27
N LYS A 106 -6.01 6.39 11.52
CA LYS A 106 -6.68 6.97 12.69
C LYS A 106 -6.04 8.28 13.17
N ALA A 107 -5.12 8.88 12.39
CA ALA A 107 -4.53 10.16 12.72
C ALA A 107 -5.62 11.25 12.75
N ALA A 108 -5.82 11.90 13.88
CA ALA A 108 -6.86 12.92 14.04
C ALA A 108 -6.64 14.14 13.13
N ASP A 109 -5.39 14.47 12.83
CA ASP A 109 -5.00 15.59 11.96
C ASP A 109 -4.70 15.17 10.51
N GLY A 110 -4.78 13.87 10.21
CA GLY A 110 -4.43 13.31 8.90
C GLY A 110 -2.97 13.48 8.50
N LYS A 111 -2.05 13.74 9.45
CA LYS A 111 -0.63 14.00 9.17
C LYS A 111 0.31 13.02 9.85
N GLN A 112 -0.09 12.45 10.98
CA GLN A 112 0.75 11.49 11.70
C GLN A 112 1.01 10.24 10.84
N THR A 113 2.28 9.86 10.70
CA THR A 113 2.65 8.61 10.03
C THR A 113 2.56 7.42 10.99
N VAL A 114 2.51 6.21 10.44
CA VAL A 114 2.53 4.97 11.25
C VAL A 114 3.78 4.92 12.13
N LYS A 115 4.95 5.31 11.59
CA LYS A 115 6.19 5.38 12.37
C LYS A 115 6.04 6.33 13.57
N GLN A 116 5.52 7.54 13.34
CA GLN A 116 5.32 8.52 14.40
C GLN A 116 4.32 8.03 15.47
N TYR A 117 3.28 7.30 15.05
CA TYR A 117 2.34 6.67 15.96
C TYR A 117 3.01 5.60 16.85
N LEU A 118 3.80 4.71 16.25
CA LEU A 118 4.54 3.69 16.99
C LEU A 118 5.55 4.30 17.97
N ASP A 119 6.30 5.32 17.52
CA ASP A 119 7.26 6.06 18.35
C ASP A 119 6.56 6.74 19.55
N GLN A 120 5.37 7.31 19.33
CA GLN A 120 4.57 7.93 20.39
C GLN A 120 4.13 6.89 21.45
N VAL A 121 3.62 5.73 21.02
CA VAL A 121 3.20 4.67 21.95
C VAL A 121 4.40 4.10 22.70
N ALA A 122 5.51 3.83 22.00
CA ALA A 122 6.74 3.35 22.60
C ALA A 122 7.22 4.27 23.73
N LYS A 123 7.21 5.59 23.46
CA LYS A 123 7.60 6.61 24.45
C LYS A 123 6.65 6.67 25.64
N ALA A 124 5.34 6.60 25.41
CA ALA A 124 4.34 6.63 26.48
C ALA A 124 4.44 5.41 27.41
N GLU A 125 4.74 4.25 26.83
CA GLU A 125 4.87 2.97 27.54
C GLU A 125 6.29 2.70 28.04
N ASN A 126 7.21 3.66 27.87
CA ASN A 126 8.63 3.54 28.23
C ASN A 126 9.28 2.23 27.74
N THR A 127 9.06 1.91 26.45
CA THR A 127 9.49 0.66 25.83
C THR A 127 10.00 0.89 24.40
N THR A 128 10.51 -0.17 23.77
CA THR A 128 10.74 -0.20 22.32
C THR A 128 9.53 -0.78 21.61
N LEU A 129 9.24 -0.30 20.40
CA LEU A 129 8.19 -0.86 19.55
C LEU A 129 8.53 -0.62 18.08
N SER A 130 8.66 -1.69 17.30
CA SER A 130 8.88 -1.64 15.86
C SER A 130 8.21 -2.81 15.17
N ILE A 131 7.89 -2.66 13.89
CA ILE A 131 7.32 -3.75 13.07
C ILE A 131 8.46 -4.45 12.33
N LYS A 132 8.55 -5.77 12.42
CA LYS A 132 9.58 -6.56 11.73
C LYS A 132 9.13 -7.04 10.37
N ARG A 133 7.89 -7.54 10.31
CA ARG A 133 7.28 -8.04 9.08
C ARG A 133 5.77 -8.11 9.25
N PHE A 134 5.08 -8.17 8.14
CA PHE A 134 3.67 -8.48 8.10
C PHE A 134 3.37 -9.34 6.87
N VAL A 135 2.23 -10.01 6.91
CA VAL A 135 1.65 -10.70 5.77
C VAL A 135 0.19 -10.31 5.69
N ARG A 136 -0.26 -9.92 4.49
CA ARG A 136 -1.65 -9.62 4.17
C ARG A 136 -2.14 -10.67 3.19
N PHE A 137 -3.28 -11.26 3.48
CA PHE A 137 -4.00 -12.14 2.57
C PHE A 137 -5.32 -11.49 2.20
N GLU A 138 -5.68 -11.52 0.92
CA GLU A 138 -7.01 -11.17 0.44
C GLU A 138 -7.64 -12.31 -0.35
N THR A 139 -8.89 -12.65 -0.03
CA THR A 139 -9.64 -13.68 -0.75
C THR A 139 -9.77 -13.32 -2.22
N GLY A 140 -9.31 -14.21 -3.10
CA GLY A 140 -9.34 -14.00 -4.55
C GLY A 140 -8.12 -13.28 -5.12
N GLU A 141 -7.12 -12.94 -4.29
CA GLU A 141 -5.86 -12.39 -4.78
C GLU A 141 -5.20 -13.33 -5.80
N GLY A 142 -4.87 -12.78 -6.97
CA GLY A 142 -4.28 -13.55 -8.09
C GLY A 142 -5.24 -14.47 -8.85
N ILE A 143 -6.54 -14.47 -8.52
CA ILE A 143 -7.54 -15.26 -9.26
C ILE A 143 -8.22 -14.36 -10.30
N GLU A 144 -8.12 -14.72 -11.58
CA GLU A 144 -8.95 -14.10 -12.62
C GLU A 144 -10.42 -14.36 -12.31
N LYS A 145 -11.18 -13.28 -12.12
CA LYS A 145 -12.61 -13.36 -11.89
C LYS A 145 -13.25 -13.88 -13.17
N ARG A 146 -13.77 -15.11 -13.13
CA ARG A 146 -14.60 -15.64 -14.22
C ARG A 146 -15.85 -14.76 -14.33
N GLU A 147 -15.97 -14.03 -15.42
CA GLU A 147 -17.23 -13.39 -15.81
C GLU A 147 -18.12 -14.45 -16.48
N GLU A 148 -18.99 -15.07 -15.69
CA GLU A 148 -20.04 -15.92 -16.22
C GLU A 148 -21.24 -15.04 -16.55
N ASN A 149 -21.52 -14.84 -17.85
CA ASN A 149 -22.72 -14.17 -18.30
C ASN A 149 -23.92 -15.11 -18.12
N PHE A 150 -24.57 -14.99 -16.96
CA PHE A 150 -25.70 -15.83 -16.57
C PHE A 150 -26.82 -15.85 -17.63
N ALA A 151 -27.00 -14.76 -18.37
CA ALA A 151 -27.99 -14.70 -19.45
C ALA A 151 -27.61 -15.59 -20.64
N GLU A 152 -26.32 -15.65 -21.01
CA GLU A 152 -25.84 -16.56 -22.07
C GLU A 152 -25.87 -18.02 -21.63
N GLU A 153 -25.58 -18.31 -20.36
CA GLU A 153 -25.67 -19.67 -19.83
C GLU A 153 -27.12 -20.17 -19.82
N VAL A 154 -28.07 -19.31 -19.41
CA VAL A 154 -29.50 -19.62 -19.47
C VAL A 154 -29.98 -19.76 -20.91
N ALA A 155 -29.53 -18.90 -21.84
CA ALA A 155 -29.88 -19.02 -23.27
C ALA A 155 -29.38 -20.35 -23.86
N LYS A 156 -28.14 -20.75 -23.54
CA LYS A 156 -27.57 -22.04 -23.95
C LYS A 156 -28.31 -23.24 -23.36
N GLN A 157 -28.72 -23.18 -22.09
CA GLN A 157 -29.48 -24.28 -21.45
C GLN A 157 -30.94 -24.33 -21.94
N ALA A 158 -31.56 -23.19 -22.26
CA ALA A 158 -32.92 -23.10 -22.79
C ALA A 158 -33.03 -23.36 -24.30
N GLY A 159 -31.90 -23.53 -25.00
CA GLY A 159 -31.87 -23.76 -26.45
C GLY A 159 -32.25 -22.54 -27.30
N LEU A 160 -32.22 -21.34 -26.69
CA LEU A 160 -32.44 -20.08 -27.39
C LEU A 160 -31.09 -19.62 -27.95
N LYS A 161 -30.96 -19.69 -29.29
CA LYS A 161 -29.80 -19.15 -30.00
C LYS A 161 -29.78 -17.63 -29.97
#